data_AF-A0A7W8ILD3-F1
#
_entry.id   AF-A0A7W8ILD3-F1
#
_cell.length_a   1.000
_cell.length_b   1.000
_cell.length_c   1.000
_cell.angle_alpha   90.00
_cell.angle_beta   90.00
_cell.angle_gamma   90.00
#
_symmetry.space_group_name_H-M   'P 1'
#
loop_
_entity.id
_entity.type
_entity.pdbx_description
1 polymer ?
#
loop_
_entity_poly.entity_id
_entity_poly.type
_entity_poly.pdbx_seq_one_letter_code
_entity_poly.pdbx_strand_id
1 'polypeptide(L)' 'MSNQVSAPERWVDIKAVCDHIGFSLNTVTRRVNEGRIPSHPIRNGKRNYHRFKLSEVDTAIKAGWTR' A
#
# COMPACT_ATOMS: atom_id res chain seq x y z
N MET A 1 16.33 23.71 -15.52
CA MET A 1 15.38 22.58 -15.51
C MET A 1 15.71 21.69 -14.32
N SER A 2 14.84 21.60 -13.31
CA SER A 2 15.08 20.74 -12.14
C SER A 2 14.78 19.30 -12.53
N ASN A 3 15.82 18.51 -12.79
CA ASN A 3 15.71 17.08 -13.01
C ASN A 3 15.40 16.41 -11.67
N GLN A 4 14.12 16.33 -11.29
CA GLN A 4 13.70 15.49 -10.17
C GLN A 4 13.83 14.04 -10.63
N VAL A 5 15.01 13.47 -10.39
CA VAL A 5 15.22 12.03 -10.44
C VAL A 5 14.32 11.45 -9.34
N SER A 6 13.09 11.07 -9.69
CA SER A 6 12.20 10.34 -8.81
C SER A 6 12.92 9.07 -8.40
N ALA A 7 13.46 9.04 -7.18
CA ALA A 7 14.04 7.85 -6.62
C ALA A 7 13.01 6.71 -6.74
N PRO A 8 13.43 5.48 -7.11
CA PRO A 8 12.51 4.37 -7.22
C PRO A 8 11.76 4.20 -5.90
N GLU A 9 10.43 4.21 -5.99
CA GLU A 9 9.58 4.12 -4.81
C GLU A 9 9.82 2.79 -4.09
N ARG A 10 9.99 2.87 -2.77
CA ARG A 10 10.24 1.68 -1.96
C ARG A 10 8.96 0.88 -1.77
N TRP A 11 9.07 -0.42 -2.02
CA TRP A 11 8.05 -1.40 -1.63
C TRP A 11 8.03 -1.57 -0.12
N VAL A 12 6.86 -1.36 0.48
CA VAL A 12 6.65 -1.51 1.92
C VAL A 12 5.73 -2.70 2.22
N ASP A 13 5.79 -3.20 3.45
CA ASP A 13 4.87 -4.21 3.97
C ASP A 13 3.63 -3.56 4.59
N ILE A 14 2.63 -4.38 4.90
CA ILE A 14 1.35 -3.90 5.45
C ILE A 14 1.51 -3.16 6.79
N LYS A 15 2.52 -3.46 7.60
CA LYS A 15 2.75 -2.77 8.88
C LYS A 15 3.19 -1.33 8.64
N ALA A 16 4.14 -1.12 7.74
CA ALA A 16 4.55 0.22 7.33
C ALA A 16 3.41 1.01 6.68
N VAL A 17 2.48 0.35 5.97
CA VAL A 17 1.24 1.00 5.51
C VAL A 17 0.42 1.47 6.71
N CYS A 18 0.16 0.59 7.68
CA CYS A 18 -0.61 0.93 8.89
C CYS A 18 -0.01 2.13 9.64
N ASP A 19 1.31 2.14 9.81
CA ASP A 19 2.05 3.22 10.45
C ASP A 19 1.94 4.53 9.66
N HIS A 20 1.96 4.46 8.32
CA HIS A 20 1.84 5.63 7.43
C HIS A 20 0.44 6.26 7.47
N ILE A 21 -0.62 5.45 7.50
CA ILE A 21 -2.00 5.93 7.36
C ILE A 21 -2.77 6.01 8.69
N GLY A 22 -2.19 5.50 9.78
CA GLY A 22 -2.79 5.53 11.11
C GLY A 22 -3.97 4.57 11.32
N PHE A 23 -4.13 3.56 10.46
CA PHE A 23 -5.21 2.57 10.57
C PHE A 23 -4.72 1.22 11.12
N SER A 24 -5.61 0.50 11.80
CA SER A 24 -5.29 -0.83 12.33
C SER A 24 -5.04 -1.85 11.22
N LEU A 25 -4.19 -2.85 11.49
CA LEU A 25 -3.90 -3.93 10.55
C LEU A 25 -5.17 -4.63 10.04
N ASN A 26 -6.16 -4.83 10.91
CA ASN A 26 -7.43 -5.45 10.54
C ASN A 26 -8.19 -4.58 9.52
N THR A 27 -8.25 -3.27 9.76
CA THR A 27 -8.86 -2.31 8.84
C THR A 27 -8.14 -2.32 7.49
N VAL A 28 -6.81 -2.27 7.47
CA VAL A 28 -6.04 -2.28 6.21
C VAL A 28 -6.25 -3.61 5.46
N THR A 29 -6.15 -4.73 6.15
CA THR A 29 -6.31 -6.08 5.56
C THR A 29 -7.69 -6.26 4.95
N ARG A 30 -8.75 -5.86 5.66
CA ARG A 30 -10.13 -5.92 5.14
C ARG A 30 -10.24 -5.16 3.82
N ARG A 31 -9.59 -4.01 3.72
CA ARG A 31 -9.71 -3.10 2.58
C ARG A 31 -8.85 -3.51 1.40
N VAL A 32 -7.72 -4.16 1.67
CA VAL A 32 -6.97 -4.90 0.65
C VAL A 32 -7.83 -6.02 0.07
N ASN A 33 -8.50 -6.81 0.91
CA ASN A 33 -9.39 -7.90 0.47
C ASN A 33 -10.62 -7.39 -0.29
N GLU A 34 -11.15 -6.21 0.07
CA GLU A 34 -12.22 -5.52 -0.67
C GLU A 34 -11.74 -4.89 -2.00
N GLY A 35 -10.44 -4.95 -2.31
CA GLY A 35 -9.86 -4.32 -3.51
C GLY A 35 -9.79 -2.79 -3.46
N ARG A 36 -9.96 -2.20 -2.28
CA ARG A 36 -9.92 -0.75 -2.05
C ARG A 36 -8.51 -0.21 -1.88
N ILE A 37 -7.60 -1.02 -1.33
CA ILE A 37 -6.18 -0.68 -1.21
C ILE A 37 -5.41 -1.52 -2.24
N PRO A 38 -4.72 -0.88 -3.20
CA PRO A 38 -3.88 -1.60 -4.15
C PRO A 38 -2.76 -2.33 -3.41
N SER A 39 -2.65 -3.62 -3.68
CA SER A 39 -1.61 -4.48 -3.11
C SER A 39 -1.01 -5.34 -4.21
N HIS A 40 0.30 -5.54 -4.14
CA HIS A 40 1.04 -6.35 -5.09
C HIS A 40 1.44 -7.66 -4.42
N PRO A 41 0.83 -8.79 -4.80
CA PRO A 41 1.21 -10.08 -4.24
C PRO A 41 2.60 -10.49 -4.74
N ILE A 42 3.53 -10.67 -3.82
CA ILE A 42 4.83 -11.28 -4.06
C ILE A 42 4.77 -12.73 -3.60
N ARG A 43 5.01 -13.64 -4.53
CA ARG A 43 5.13 -15.06 -4.25
C ARG A 43 6.56 -15.38 -3.84
N ASN A 44 6.73 -15.92 -2.64
CA ASN A 44 8.01 -16.47 -2.20
C ASN A 44 7.81 -17.95 -1.85
N GLY A 45 8.07 -18.81 -2.83
CA GLY A 45 7.81 -20.24 -2.76
C GLY A 45 6.33 -20.57 -2.56
N LYS A 46 6.00 -21.12 -1.38
CA LYS A 46 4.63 -21.50 -0.99
C LYS A 46 3.85 -20.37 -0.30
N ARG A 47 4.50 -19.27 0.09
CA ARG A 47 3.85 -18.17 0.83
C ARG A 47 3.62 -16.97 -0.10
N ASN A 48 2.44 -16.37 0.02
CA ASN A 48 2.09 -15.13 -0.64
C ASN A 48 2.20 -13.98 0.37
N TYR A 49 2.96 -12.95 0.00
CA TYR A 49 3.09 -11.72 0.77
C TYR A 49 2.52 -10.57 -0.03
N HIS A 50 2.02 -9.53 0.63
CA HIS A 50 1.58 -8.32 -0.05
C HIS A 50 2.62 -7.22 0.15
N ARG A 51 3.02 -6.58 -0.95
CA ARG A 51 3.80 -5.34 -0.95
C ARG A 51 2.96 -4.18 -1.45
N PHE A 52 3.29 -3.01 -0.95
CA PHE A 52 2.53 -1.79 -1.20
C PHE A 52 3.47 -0.69 -1.64
N LYS A 53 2.95 0.22 -2.45
CA LYS A 53 3.53 1.53 -2.73
C LYS A 53 2.72 2.57 -1.97
N LEU A 54 3.40 3.44 -1.22
CA LEU A 54 2.70 4.44 -0.41
C LEU A 54 1.97 5.45 -1.30
N SER A 55 2.50 5.75 -2.48
CA SER A 55 1.85 6.61 -3.47
C SER A 55 0.49 6.05 -3.94
N GLU A 56 0.40 4.75 -4.17
CA GLU A 56 -0.83 4.07 -4.57
C GLU A 56 -1.83 4.02 -3.41
N VAL A 57 -1.34 3.75 -2.19
CA VAL A 57 -2.15 3.80 -0.97
C VAL A 57 -2.73 5.20 -0.73
N ASP A 58 -1.89 6.24 -0.83
CA ASP A 58 -2.30 7.64 -0.67
C ASP A 58 -3.32 8.05 -1.73
N THR A 59 -3.13 7.58 -2.97
CA THR A 59 -4.07 7.82 -4.07
C THR A 59 -5.42 7.16 -3.76
N ALA A 60 -5.42 5.92 -3.26
CA ALA A 60 -6.64 5.22 -2.86
C ALA A 60 -7.36 5.90 -1.68
N ILE A 61 -6.61 6.44 -0.71
CA ILE A 61 -7.17 7.24 0.39
C ILE A 61 -7.82 8.52 -0.14
N LYS A 62 -7.08 9.28 -0.97
CA LYS A 62 -7.56 10.52 -1.59
C LYS A 62 -8.79 10.30 -2.49
N ALA A 63 -8.87 9.15 -3.14
CA ALA A 63 -10.00 8.75 -3.98
C ALA A 63 -11.28 8.43 -3.18
N GLY A 64 -11.24 8.48 -1.84
CA GLY A 64 -12.44 8.34 -1.02
C GLY A 64 -12.71 6.91 -0.56
N TRP A 65 -11.67 6.20 -0.10
CA TRP A 65 -11.82 4.96 0.69
C TRP A 65 -12.79 5.15 1.91
N THR A 66 -13.05 6.39 2.32
CA THR A 66 -13.92 6.78 3.44
C THR A 66 -15.41 6.98 3.12
N ARG A 67 -15.99 6.29 2.12
CA ARG A 67 -17.45 6.25 1.93
C ARG A 67 -18.08 4.97 2.46
#